data_AF-A0A960N6V1-F1
#
_entry.id   AF-A0A960N6V1-F1
#
_cell.length_a   1.000
_cell.length_b   1.000
_cell.length_c   1.000
_cell.angle_alpha   90.00
_cell.angle_beta   90.00
_cell.angle_gamma   90.00
#
_symmetry.space_group_name_H-M   'P 1'
#
loop_
_entity.id
_entity.type
_entity.pdbx_description
1 polymer ?
#
loop_
_entity_poly.entity_id
_entity_poly.type
_entity_poly.pdbx_seq_one_letter_code
_entity_poly.pdbx_strand_id
1 'polypeptide(L)' 'VALERDAGGGFVAGHIIDYKTNRVASPAEIDAATEHYRSQMTTYRAALSRLTGLDETAIDATLVFTRPGVLRRVF' A
#
# COMPACT_ATOMS: atom_id res chain seq x y z
N VAL A 1 6.29 -1.63 5.30
CA VAL A 1 5.10 -2.41 5.74
C VAL A 1 5.01 -2.31 7.25
N ALA A 2 3.83 -2.05 7.79
CA ALA A 2 3.52 -2.10 9.21
C ALA A 2 2.47 -3.18 9.46
N LEU A 3 2.58 -3.88 10.59
CA LEU A 3 1.66 -4.95 10.98
C LEU A 3 1.17 -4.68 12.41
N GLU A 4 -0.13 -4.76 12.60
CA GLU A 4 -0.76 -4.72 13.92
C GLU A 4 -0.89 -6.13 14.47
N ARG A 5 -0.69 -6.27 15.78
CA ARG A 5 -0.86 -7.54 16.49
C ARG A 5 -1.78 -7.35 17.69
N ASP A 6 -2.55 -8.39 17.98
CA ASP A 6 -3.29 -8.49 19.24
C ASP A 6 -2.36 -8.84 20.42
N ALA A 7 -2.95 -8.90 21.63
CA ALA A 7 -2.23 -9.26 22.85
C ALA A 7 -1.69 -10.71 22.85
N GLY A 8 -2.27 -11.59 22.04
CA GLY A 8 -1.80 -12.97 21.82
C GLY A 8 -0.67 -13.06 20.79
N GLY A 9 -0.29 -11.95 20.16
CA GLY A 9 0.72 -11.89 19.12
C GLY A 9 0.20 -12.26 17.72
N GLY A 10 -1.10 -12.53 17.56
CA GLY A 10 -1.73 -12.77 16.26
C GLY A 10 -1.77 -11.50 15.42
N PHE A 11 -1.58 -11.62 14.10
CA PHE A 11 -1.73 -10.47 13.20
C PHE A 11 -3.21 -10.11 13.05
N VAL A 12 -3.54 -8.82 13.14
CA VAL A 12 -4.94 -8.34 12.99
C VAL A 12 -5.13 -7.30 11.88
N ALA A 13 -4.08 -6.59 11.48
CA ALA A 13 -4.12 -5.67 10.35
C ALA A 13 -2.74 -5.48 9.70
N GLY A 14 -2.73 -5.05 8.44
CA GLY A 14 -1.49 -4.73 7.72
C GLY A 14 -1.61 -3.44 6.90
N HIS A 15 -0.53 -2.66 6.88
CA HIS A 15 -0.43 -1.47 6.06
C HIS A 15 0.83 -1.53 5.19
N ILE A 16 0.63 -1.59 3.88
CA ILE A 16 1.68 -1.46 2.88
C ILE A 16 1.84 0.03 2.58
N ILE A 17 3.04 0.56 2.79
CA ILE A 17 3.40 1.93 2.47
C ILE A 17 4.58 1.86 1.52
N ASP A 18 4.40 2.38 0.32
CA ASP A 18 5.42 2.34 -0.73
C ASP A 18 5.75 3.74 -1.24
N TYR A 19 7.03 4.10 -1.14
CA TYR A 19 7.51 5.44 -1.43
C TYR A 19 7.96 5.56 -2.88
N LYS A 20 7.43 6.55 -3.57
CA LYS A 20 7.70 6.82 -4.98
C LYS A 20 8.51 8.11 -5.13
N THR A 21 9.61 8.01 -5.87
CA THR A 21 10.57 9.10 -6.14
C THR A 21 10.54 9.57 -7.59
N ASN A 22 9.80 8.88 -8.47
CA ASN A 22 9.56 9.36 -9.82
C ASN A 22 8.83 10.70 -9.78
N ARG A 23 9.16 11.57 -10.74
CA ARG A 23 8.59 12.91 -10.79
C ARG A 23 7.18 12.83 -11.37
N VAL A 24 6.21 13.19 -10.55
CA VAL A 24 4.84 13.51 -10.95
C VAL A 24 4.54 14.92 -10.43
N ALA A 25 3.82 15.74 -11.18
CA ALA A 25 3.60 17.15 -10.85
C ALA A 25 2.12 17.53 -10.84
N SER A 26 1.33 16.94 -11.73
CA SER A 26 -0.10 17.22 -11.85
C SER A 26 -0.98 16.15 -11.20
N PRO A 27 -2.22 16.49 -10.81
CA PRO A 27 -3.20 15.50 -10.34
C PRO A 27 -3.39 14.33 -11.31
N ALA A 28 -3.46 14.62 -12.62
CA ALA A 28 -3.63 13.58 -13.65
C ALA A 28 -2.44 12.62 -13.73
N GLU A 29 -1.20 13.12 -13.60
CA GLU A 29 -0.01 12.26 -13.53
C GLU A 29 0.01 11.41 -12.26
N ILE A 30 -0.46 11.95 -11.13
CA ILE A 30 -0.57 11.21 -9.87
C ILE A 30 -1.62 10.10 -10.01
N ASP A 31 -2.76 10.36 -10.65
CA ASP A 31 -3.78 9.36 -10.93
C ASP A 31 -3.24 8.25 -11.83
N ALA A 32 -2.59 8.62 -12.94
CA ALA A 32 -1.98 7.66 -13.86
C ALA A 32 -0.90 6.82 -13.19
N ALA A 33 -0.03 7.44 -12.36
CA ALA A 33 0.98 6.72 -11.61
C ALA A 33 0.37 5.80 -10.54
N THR A 34 -0.69 6.24 -9.85
CA THR A 34 -1.41 5.42 -8.88
C THR A 34 -1.96 4.17 -9.55
N GLU A 35 -2.56 4.30 -10.73
CA GLU A 35 -3.08 3.17 -11.48
C GLU A 35 -1.97 2.26 -12.01
N HIS A 36 -0.86 2.84 -12.51
CA HIS A 36 0.31 2.08 -12.94
C HIS A 36 0.86 1.17 -11.82
N TYR A 37 0.87 1.65 -10.58
CA TYR A 37 1.34 0.87 -9.43
C TYR A 37 0.27 -0.05 -8.82
N ARG A 38 -0.99 0.00 -9.26
CA ARG A 38 -2.07 -0.79 -8.67
C ARG A 38 -1.79 -2.29 -8.74
N SER A 39 -1.33 -2.81 -9.89
CA SER A 39 -1.02 -4.23 -10.06
C SER A 39 0.08 -4.71 -9.10
N GLN A 40 1.14 -3.91 -8.95
CA GLN A 40 2.21 -4.16 -7.98
C GLN A 40 1.67 -4.22 -6.55
N MET A 41 0.83 -3.27 -6.17
CA MET A 41 0.23 -3.22 -4.83
C MET A 41 -0.72 -4.40 -4.57
N THR A 42 -1.48 -4.85 -5.58
CA THR A 42 -2.29 -6.08 -5.49
C THR A 42 -1.41 -7.29 -5.22
N THR A 43 -0.27 -7.43 -5.93
CA THR A 43 0.67 -8.53 -5.68
C THR A 43 1.23 -8.49 -4.26
N TYR A 44 1.59 -7.31 -3.76
CA TYR A 44 2.08 -7.16 -2.39
C TYR A 44 1.02 -7.48 -1.34
N ARG A 45 -0.24 -7.09 -1.56
CA ARG A 45 -1.37 -7.42 -0.70
C ARG A 45 -1.56 -8.94 -0.60
N ALA A 46 -1.60 -9.62 -1.74
CA ALA A 46 -1.75 -11.08 -1.81
C ALA A 46 -0.57 -11.81 -1.16
N ALA A 47 0.66 -11.33 -1.37
CA ALA A 47 1.85 -11.90 -0.73
C ALA A 47 1.80 -11.73 0.79
N LEU A 48 1.45 -10.55 1.28
CA LEU A 48 1.38 -10.27 2.71
C LEU A 48 0.27 -11.10 3.38
N SER A 49 -0.91 -11.21 2.75
CA SER A 49 -1.99 -12.09 3.21
C SER A 49 -1.51 -13.53 3.41
N ARG A 50 -0.76 -14.09 2.45
CA ARG A 50 -0.21 -15.45 2.56
C ARG A 50 0.84 -15.59 3.66
N LEU A 51 1.64 -14.55 3.92
CA LEU A 51 2.69 -14.59 4.93
C LEU A 51 2.15 -14.45 6.36
N THR A 52 1.05 -13.72 6.54
CA THR A 52 0.49 -13.42 7.87
C THR A 52 -0.76 -14.22 8.20
N GLY A 53 -1.43 -14.79 7.20
CA GLY A 53 -2.76 -15.39 7.34
C GLY A 53 -3.89 -14.37 7.43
N LEU A 54 -3.60 -13.07 7.25
CA LEU A 54 -4.62 -12.03 7.21
C LEU A 54 -5.50 -12.16 5.97
N ASP A 55 -6.80 -11.92 6.12
CA ASP A 55 -7.67 -11.65 4.97
C ASP A 55 -7.18 -10.40 4.23
N GLU A 56 -7.27 -10.41 2.90
CA GLU A 56 -6.83 -9.25 2.11
C GLU A 56 -7.56 -7.98 2.53
N THR A 57 -8.85 -8.04 2.92
CA THR A 57 -9.64 -6.89 3.40
C THR A 57 -9.07 -6.23 4.67
N ALA A 58 -8.23 -6.93 5.44
CA ALA A 58 -7.51 -6.39 6.59
C ALA A 58 -6.14 -5.76 6.22
N ILE A 59 -5.82 -5.70 4.93
CA ILE A 59 -4.56 -5.15 4.42
C ILE A 59 -4.84 -3.96 3.51
N ASP A 60 -4.42 -2.79 3.95
CA ASP A 60 -4.47 -1.55 3.18
C ASP A 60 -3.13 -1.25 2.49
N ALA A 61 -3.19 -0.49 1.40
CA ALA A 61 -2.01 -0.04 0.67
C ALA A 61 -2.06 1.45 0.35
N THR A 62 -0.95 2.15 0.61
CA THR A 62 -0.77 3.57 0.33
C THR A 62 0.51 3.82 -0.45
N LEU A 63 0.39 4.58 -1.53
CA LEU A 63 1.52 5.15 -2.26
C LEU A 63 1.85 6.52 -1.69
N VAL A 64 3.14 6.78 -1.47
CA VAL A 64 3.64 8.09 -1.02
C VAL A 64 4.50 8.68 -2.13
N PHE A 65 3.95 9.64 -2.88
CA PHE A 65 4.69 10.41 -3.86
C PHE A 65 5.49 11.50 -3.15
N THR A 66 6.80 11.25 -2.98
CA THR A 66 7.71 12.14 -2.23
C THR A 66 7.85 13.53 -2.87
N ARG A 67 7.55 13.64 -4.17
CA ARG A 67 7.27 14.89 -4.87
C ARG A 67 6.01 14.66 -5.72
N PRO A 68 4.94 15.45 -5.53
CA PRO A 68 4.88 16.71 -4.78
C PRO A 68 4.61 16.59 -3.27
N GLY A 69 4.67 15.39 -2.67
CA GLY A 69 4.35 15.18 -1.25
C GLY A 69 2.88 14.78 -1.05
N VAL A 70 2.41 13.79 -1.81
CA VAL A 70 1.01 13.36 -1.85
C VAL A 70 0.89 11.89 -1.49
N LEU A 71 -0.14 11.57 -0.71
CA LEU A 71 -0.49 10.20 -0.34
C LEU A 71 -1.69 9.74 -1.17
N ARG A 72 -1.66 8.49 -1.65
CA ARG A 72 -2.75 7.86 -2.39
C ARG A 72 -3.05 6.48 -1.86
N ARG A 73 -4.26 6.31 -1.34
CA ARG A 73 -4.79 5.00 -0.95
C ARG A 73 -5.16 4.20 -2.19
N VAL A 74 -4.79 2.92 -2.21
CA VAL A 74 -5.02 2.00 -3.34
C VAL A 74 -6.22 1.09 -3.07
N PHE A 75 -6.34 0.59 -1.84
CA PHE A 75 -7.45 -0.19 -1.27
C PHE A 75 -7.80 0.39 0.10
#